data_AF-A0A958W5I8-F1
#
_entry.id   AF-A0A958W5I8-F1
#
_cell.length_a   1.000
_cell.length_b   1.000
_cell.length_c   1.000
_cell.angle_alpha   90.00
_cell.angle_beta   90.00
_cell.angle_gamma   90.00
#
_symmetry.space_group_name_H-M   'P 1'
#
loop_
_entity.id
_entity.type
_entity.pdbx_description
1 polymer ?
#
loop_
_entity_poly.entity_id
_entity_poly.type
_entity_poly.pdbx_seq_one_letter_code
_entity_poly.pdbx_strand_id
1 'polypeptide(L)'
;MAAQLPDIITLEAKEMDLYTNPLEPFWETFSKRKPNFKITENCKRGYVAGWAIKDNQLILTQIKGKHYARSLFFGDKLVELSMKKLFPKSKSNYILANWYSGKLRIPAGPMTQYEHYNYNSRFEKEIIITVNKGNVIKMVTLDYTQQKLVVNLR
;
A
#
# COMPACT_ATOMS: atom_id res chain seq x y z
N MET A 1 -11.08 -2.07 -19.30
CA MET A 1 -9.83 -1.76 -18.56
C MET A 1 -10.07 -2.08 -17.09
N ALA A 2 -9.19 -2.85 -16.43
CA ALA A 2 -9.40 -3.25 -15.04
C ALA A 2 -8.94 -2.17 -14.05
N ALA A 3 -9.57 -2.14 -12.87
CA ALA A 3 -9.11 -1.32 -11.74
C ALA A 3 -7.71 -1.76 -11.28
N GLN A 4 -6.99 -0.84 -10.64
CA GLN A 4 -5.66 -1.13 -10.11
C GLN A 4 -5.79 -2.07 -8.91
N LEU A 5 -4.95 -3.11 -8.83
CA LEU A 5 -4.89 -4.00 -7.68
C LEU A 5 -4.52 -3.18 -6.43
N PRO A 6 -5.28 -3.33 -5.33
CA PRO A 6 -5.00 -2.65 -4.08
C PRO A 6 -3.74 -3.22 -3.43
N ASP A 7 -3.12 -2.40 -2.59
CA ASP A 7 -2.19 -2.93 -1.60
C ASP A 7 -2.99 -3.69 -0.52
N ILE A 8 -2.31 -4.42 0.35
CA ILE A 8 -2.95 -5.12 1.49
C ILE A 8 -2.50 -4.45 2.78
N ILE A 9 -3.41 -4.26 3.73
CA ILE A 9 -3.09 -3.77 5.07
C ILE A 9 -3.70 -4.66 6.15
N THR A 10 -2.91 -5.01 7.16
CA THR A 10 -3.39 -5.70 8.36
C THR A 10 -3.73 -4.69 9.45
N LEU A 11 -4.98 -4.71 9.91
CA LEU A 11 -5.48 -3.97 11.06
C LEU A 11 -6.14 -4.94 12.03
N GLU A 12 -5.78 -4.90 13.32
CA GLU A 12 -6.40 -5.76 14.35
C GLU A 12 -6.49 -7.25 13.94
N ALA A 13 -5.39 -7.77 13.38
CA ALA A 13 -5.27 -9.12 12.82
C ALA A 13 -6.17 -9.45 11.60
N LYS A 14 -6.89 -8.47 11.05
CA LYS A 14 -7.67 -8.60 9.81
C LYS A 14 -6.90 -8.02 8.63
N GLU A 15 -6.77 -8.81 7.57
CA GLU A 15 -6.30 -8.33 6.28
C GLU A 15 -7.41 -7.62 5.52
N MET A 16 -7.08 -6.45 4.97
CA MET A 16 -8.01 -5.60 4.23
C MET A 16 -7.29 -5.02 3.00
N ASP A 17 -8.06 -4.63 2.00
CA ASP A 17 -7.55 -3.87 0.87
C ASP A 17 -7.11 -2.47 1.33
N LEU A 18 -6.07 -1.95 0.70
CA LEU A 18 -5.59 -0.59 0.88
C LEU A 18 -5.69 0.16 -0.46
N TYR A 19 -6.65 1.07 -0.52
CA TYR A 19 -6.97 1.91 -1.68
C TYR A 19 -6.12 3.20 -1.66
N THR A 20 -4.84 3.03 -1.36
CA THR A 20 -3.81 4.08 -1.27
C THR A 20 -2.47 3.41 -1.57
N ASN A 21 -1.48 4.14 -2.08
CA ASN A 21 -0.17 3.57 -2.40
C ASN A 21 0.95 4.26 -1.61
N PRO A 22 1.14 3.91 -0.32
CA PRO A 22 2.10 4.61 0.54
C PRO A 22 3.57 4.38 0.15
N LEU A 23 3.85 3.41 -0.74
CA LEU A 23 5.19 3.16 -1.26
C LEU A 23 5.54 4.06 -2.46
N GLU A 24 4.56 4.66 -3.15
CA GLU A 24 4.87 5.51 -4.31
C GLU A 24 5.73 6.74 -3.94
N PRO A 25 5.43 7.48 -2.86
CA PRO A 25 6.29 8.59 -2.43
C PRO A 25 7.73 8.19 -2.05
N PHE A 26 7.95 6.93 -1.68
CA PHE A 26 9.30 6.42 -1.39
C PHE A 26 10.17 6.42 -2.65
N TRP A 27 9.61 6.04 -3.80
CA TRP A 27 10.31 6.02 -5.08
C TRP A 27 10.62 7.42 -5.60
N GLU A 28 9.78 8.39 -5.27
CA GLU A 28 9.96 9.80 -5.66
C GLU A 28 11.02 10.50 -4.79
N THR A 29 11.02 10.24 -3.49
CA THR A 29 11.83 10.98 -2.51
C THR A 29 13.25 10.43 -2.39
N PHE A 30 13.40 9.11 -2.40
CA PHE A 30 14.71 8.48 -2.28
C PHE A 30 15.20 8.10 -3.67
N SER A 31 16.30 8.70 -4.11
CA SER A 31 17.04 8.53 -5.38
C SER A 31 17.34 7.08 -5.84
N LYS A 32 16.82 6.06 -5.15
CA LYS A 32 16.68 4.69 -5.67
C LYS A 32 15.62 4.69 -6.76
N ARG A 33 16.08 4.69 -8.02
CA ARG A 33 15.22 4.48 -9.19
C ARG A 33 14.27 3.32 -8.92
N LYS A 34 12.96 3.60 -9.03
CA LYS A 34 11.91 2.59 -8.98
C LYS A 34 12.34 1.40 -9.87
N PRO A 35 12.34 0.16 -9.35
CA PRO A 35 12.62 -1.00 -10.19
C PRO A 35 11.70 -1.01 -11.42
N ASN A 36 12.21 -1.48 -12.56
CA ASN A 36 11.41 -1.66 -13.75
C ASN A 36 10.47 -2.86 -13.56
N PHE A 37 9.36 -2.65 -12.84
CA PHE A 37 8.40 -3.70 -12.52
C PHE A 37 7.66 -4.17 -13.76
N LYS A 38 7.42 -5.48 -13.83
CA LYS A 38 6.52 -6.05 -14.85
C LYS A 38 5.09 -5.66 -14.51
N ILE A 39 4.49 -4.83 -15.35
CA ILE A 39 3.10 -4.41 -15.24
C ILE A 39 2.14 -5.47 -15.80
N THR A 40 0.90 -5.47 -15.30
CA THR A 40 -0.22 -6.26 -15.83
C THR A 40 -1.45 -5.36 -16.01
N GLU A 41 -2.47 -5.84 -16.70
CA GLU A 41 -3.69 -5.05 -16.98
C GLU A 41 -4.38 -4.51 -15.73
N ASN A 42 -4.38 -5.31 -14.66
CA ASN A 42 -4.92 -4.95 -13.35
C ASN A 42 -3.84 -4.44 -12.37
N CYS A 43 -2.55 -4.49 -12.69
CA CYS A 43 -1.47 -4.01 -11.83
C CYS A 43 -0.50 -3.14 -12.60
N LYS A 44 -0.93 -1.90 -12.88
CA LYS A 44 -0.17 -0.88 -13.61
C LYS A 44 1.07 -0.41 -12.83
N ARG A 45 1.07 -0.56 -11.50
CA ARG A 45 2.27 -0.36 -10.66
C ARG A 45 3.29 -1.49 -10.77
N GLY A 46 2.87 -2.69 -11.18
CA GLY A 46 3.70 -3.90 -11.28
C GLY A 46 4.07 -4.57 -9.94
N TYR A 47 3.49 -4.11 -8.83
CA TYR A 47 3.64 -4.73 -7.51
C TYR A 47 2.42 -4.48 -6.62
N VAL A 48 2.28 -5.31 -5.59
CA VAL A 48 1.35 -5.16 -4.47
C VAL A 48 2.18 -5.11 -3.18
N ALA A 49 2.05 -4.04 -2.41
CA ALA A 49 2.72 -3.91 -1.12
C ALA A 49 1.79 -4.38 0.02
N GLY A 50 2.39 -5.00 1.02
CA GLY A 50 1.72 -5.36 2.27
C GLY A 50 2.13 -4.41 3.38
N TRP A 51 1.15 -4.00 4.16
CA TRP A 51 1.28 -3.02 5.22
C TRP A 51 0.67 -3.55 6.51
N ALA A 52 1.07 -2.99 7.64
CA ALA A 52 0.37 -3.17 8.89
C ALA A 52 0.44 -1.88 9.70
N ILE A 53 -0.49 -1.73 10.65
CA ILE A 53 -0.33 -0.76 11.72
C ILE A 53 0.09 -1.50 12.99
N LYS A 54 1.28 -1.17 13.51
CA LYS A 54 1.82 -1.74 14.75
C LYS A 54 2.36 -0.62 15.62
N ASP A 55 2.01 -0.62 16.91
CA ASP A 55 2.47 0.38 17.88
C ASP A 55 2.27 1.84 17.39
N ASN A 56 1.09 2.12 16.81
CA ASN A 56 0.75 3.39 16.16
C ASN A 56 1.69 3.83 15.01
N GLN A 57 2.40 2.90 14.39
CA GLN A 57 3.23 3.15 13.22
C GLN A 57 2.71 2.38 12.00
N LEU A 58 2.73 3.04 10.84
CA LEU A 58 2.59 2.40 9.54
C LEU A 58 3.89 1.69 9.21
N ILE A 59 3.82 0.38 8.99
CA ILE A 59 4.96 -0.44 8.63
C ILE A 59 4.71 -1.16 7.31
N LEU A 60 5.75 -1.23 6.48
CA LEU A 60 5.80 -2.03 5.26
C LEU A 60 6.28 -3.44 5.62
N THR A 61 5.47 -4.46 5.34
CA THR A 61 5.76 -5.85 5.69
C THR A 61 6.27 -6.67 4.50
N GLN A 62 5.84 -6.32 3.29
CA GLN A 62 6.24 -7.03 2.07
C GLN A 62 6.00 -6.19 0.82
N ILE A 63 6.69 -6.56 -0.27
CA ILE A 63 6.37 -6.11 -1.62
C ILE A 63 6.40 -7.34 -2.51
N LYS A 64 5.26 -7.66 -3.14
CA LYS A 64 5.13 -8.77 -4.09
C LYS A 64 5.12 -8.20 -5.51
N GLY A 65 6.01 -8.68 -6.36
CA GLY A 65 6.16 -8.14 -7.70
C GLY A 65 7.49 -8.53 -8.32
N LYS A 66 7.50 -8.64 -9.64
CA LYS A 66 8.70 -8.97 -10.41
C LYS A 66 9.21 -7.73 -11.15
N HIS A 67 10.52 -7.60 -11.27
CA HIS A 67 11.16 -6.53 -12.03
C HIS A 67 12.22 -7.08 -12.99
N TYR A 68 12.48 -6.34 -14.06
CA TYR A 68 13.54 -6.63 -15.00
C TYR A 68 14.88 -6.19 -14.40
N ALA A 69 15.74 -7.16 -14.12
CA ALA A 69 17.11 -6.93 -13.66
C ALA A 69 18.08 -7.16 -14.82
N ARG A 70 18.92 -6.16 -15.09
CA ARG A 70 19.92 -6.22 -16.15
C ARG A 70 21.07 -7.15 -15.75
N SER A 71 21.30 -8.20 -16.53
CA SER A 71 22.53 -8.99 -16.47
C SER A 71 23.50 -8.49 -17.52
N LEU A 72 24.78 -8.32 -17.16
CA LEU A 72 25.81 -7.94 -18.12
C LEU A 72 25.99 -8.98 -19.24
N PHE A 73 25.69 -10.25 -18.96
CA PHE A 73 26.02 -11.38 -19.84
C PHE A 73 24.81 -12.08 -20.45
N PHE A 74 23.60 -11.88 -19.91
CA PHE A 74 22.41 -12.67 -20.28
C PHE A 74 21.15 -11.83 -20.56
N GLY A 75 21.31 -10.54 -20.83
CA GLY A 75 20.19 -9.62 -21.05
C GLY A 75 19.34 -9.38 -19.80
N ASP A 76 18.16 -8.80 -19.96
CA ASP A 76 17.26 -8.53 -18.85
C ASP A 76 16.53 -9.80 -18.40
N LYS A 77 16.63 -10.11 -17.10
CA LYS A 77 15.93 -11.25 -16.49
C LYS A 77 14.83 -10.75 -15.55
N LEU A 78 13.67 -11.38 -15.62
CA LEU A 78 12.58 -11.12 -14.70
C LEU A 78 12.85 -11.82 -13.36
N VAL A 79 12.94 -11.04 -12.28
CA VAL A 79 13.25 -11.54 -10.93
C VAL A 79 12.27 -10.98 -9.90
N GLU A 80 11.98 -11.76 -8.86
CA GLU A 80 11.15 -11.30 -7.74
C GLU A 80 11.88 -10.17 -6.98
N LEU A 81 11.13 -9.17 -6.56
CA LEU A 81 11.65 -8.11 -5.72
C LEU A 81 11.98 -8.67 -4.32
N SER A 82 13.14 -8.28 -3.79
CA SER A 82 13.55 -8.70 -2.45
C SER A 82 13.56 -7.51 -1.51
N MET A 83 12.80 -7.61 -0.42
CA MET A 83 12.81 -6.64 0.68
C MET A 83 14.24 -6.41 1.21
N LYS A 84 15.03 -7.49 1.37
CA LYS A 84 16.44 -7.41 1.80
C LYS A 84 17.31 -6.62 0.82
N LYS A 85 17.09 -6.76 -0.50
CA LYS A 85 17.84 -5.98 -1.50
C LYS A 85 17.44 -4.51 -1.50
N LEU A 86 16.16 -4.20 -1.30
CA LEU A 86 15.68 -2.81 -1.24
C LEU A 86 16.09 -2.11 0.06
N PHE A 87 16.07 -2.83 1.18
CA PHE A 87 16.34 -2.31 2.51
C PHE A 87 17.49 -3.09 3.18
N PRO A 88 18.71 -3.07 2.63
CA PRO A 88 19.81 -3.92 3.08
C PRO A 88 20.31 -3.59 4.48
N LYS A 89 20.05 -2.37 4.96
CA LYS A 89 20.42 -1.91 6.30
C LYS A 89 19.36 -2.24 7.35
N SER A 90 18.19 -2.75 6.95
CA SER A 90 17.16 -3.12 7.91
C SER A 90 17.53 -4.41 8.62
N LYS A 91 17.50 -4.39 9.95
CA LYS A 91 17.64 -5.59 10.80
C LYS A 91 16.29 -6.25 11.09
N SER A 92 15.18 -5.58 10.77
CA SER A 92 13.82 -6.06 11.00
C SER A 92 13.23 -6.72 9.75
N ASN A 93 12.25 -7.58 9.94
CA ASN A 93 11.41 -8.17 8.88
C ASN A 93 10.38 -7.17 8.32
N TYR A 94 10.21 -6.00 8.93
CA TYR A 94 9.39 -4.90 8.44
C TYR A 94 10.18 -3.59 8.35
N ILE A 95 9.64 -2.60 7.65
CA ILE A 95 10.24 -1.27 7.51
C ILE A 95 9.27 -0.22 8.02
N LEU A 96 9.74 0.68 8.90
CA LEU A 96 8.97 1.84 9.32
C LEU A 96 8.78 2.80 8.15
N ALA A 97 7.53 3.19 7.87
CA ALA A 97 7.16 4.00 6.72
C ALA A 97 7.39 5.51 6.96
N ASN A 98 8.55 5.88 7.50
CA ASN A 98 8.84 7.25 7.94
C ASN A 98 8.81 8.29 6.81
N TRP A 99 8.85 7.85 5.56
CA TRP A 99 8.71 8.70 4.37
C TRP A 99 7.27 9.12 4.09
N TYR A 100 6.26 8.42 4.62
CA TYR A 100 4.88 8.62 4.24
C TYR A 100 4.15 9.58 5.20
N SER A 101 3.54 10.61 4.63
CA SER A 101 2.54 11.46 5.28
C SER A 101 1.32 11.57 4.37
N GLY A 102 0.13 11.30 4.88
CA GLY A 102 -1.08 11.29 4.07
C GLY A 102 -2.26 10.56 4.74
N LYS A 103 -3.30 10.30 3.95
CA LYS A 103 -4.46 9.52 4.38
C LYS A 103 -4.46 8.17 3.67
N LEU A 104 -4.54 7.10 4.47
CA LEU A 104 -4.84 5.76 3.99
C LEU A 104 -6.36 5.62 3.89
N ARG A 105 -6.85 5.12 2.76
CA ARG A 105 -8.24 4.77 2.52
C ARG A 105 -8.37 3.26 2.43
N ILE A 106 -9.19 2.69 3.29
CA ILE A 106 -9.39 1.24 3.42
C ILE A 106 -10.88 0.97 3.24
N PRO A 107 -11.30 0.33 2.14
CA PRO A 107 -12.70 -0.02 1.94
C PRO A 107 -13.17 -1.03 2.99
N ALA A 108 -14.41 -0.87 3.45
CA ALA A 108 -15.04 -1.75 4.41
C ALA A 108 -16.53 -1.94 4.07
N GLY A 109 -17.02 -3.17 4.25
CA GLY A 109 -18.39 -3.52 3.89
C GLY A 109 -18.62 -3.69 2.39
N PRO A 110 -19.89 -3.87 1.97
CA PRO A 110 -20.27 -4.06 0.57
C PRO A 110 -19.84 -2.91 -0.35
N MET A 111 -19.45 -3.27 -1.57
CA MET A 111 -19.22 -2.30 -2.64
C MET A 111 -20.56 -1.80 -3.18
N THR A 112 -20.75 -0.49 -3.21
CA THR A 112 -21.99 0.15 -3.67
C THR A 112 -21.89 0.64 -5.10
N GLN A 113 -20.68 0.97 -5.57
CA GLN A 113 -20.42 1.40 -6.95
C GLN A 113 -19.04 0.94 -7.38
N TYR A 114 -18.97 0.20 -8.48
CA TYR A 114 -17.72 -0.21 -9.09
C TYR A 114 -17.22 0.89 -10.05
N GLU A 115 -15.94 1.27 -9.91
CA GLU A 115 -15.26 2.13 -10.85
C GLU A 115 -13.98 1.46 -11.34
N HIS A 116 -13.78 1.47 -12.66
CA HIS A 116 -12.63 0.82 -13.30
C HIS A 116 -11.36 1.69 -13.25
N TYR A 117 -11.46 2.92 -12.79
CA TYR A 117 -10.35 3.86 -12.70
C TYR A 117 -9.72 3.84 -11.30
N ASN A 118 -8.49 3.32 -11.22
CA ASN A 118 -7.67 3.26 -10.01
C ASN A 118 -8.44 2.68 -8.80
N TYR A 119 -8.72 3.52 -7.81
CA TYR A 119 -9.35 3.15 -6.56
C TYR A 119 -10.70 3.87 -6.37
N ASN A 120 -11.36 4.30 -7.44
CA ASN A 120 -12.55 5.15 -7.35
C ASN A 120 -13.83 4.41 -6.91
N SER A 121 -13.79 3.08 -6.79
CA SER A 121 -14.95 2.30 -6.30
C SER A 121 -15.38 2.77 -4.92
N ARG A 122 -16.68 2.68 -4.65
CA ARG A 122 -17.32 3.15 -3.42
C ARG A 122 -17.87 1.98 -2.62
N PHE A 123 -17.89 2.16 -1.31
CA PHE A 123 -18.27 1.13 -0.34
C PHE A 123 -19.22 1.74 0.69
N GLU A 124 -19.98 0.89 1.36
CA GLU A 124 -20.85 1.33 2.46
C GLU A 124 -20.07 1.97 3.60
N LYS A 125 -18.83 1.50 3.85
CA LYS A 125 -17.96 2.02 4.90
C LYS A 125 -16.54 2.20 4.41
N GLU A 126 -15.83 3.13 5.03
CA GLU A 126 -14.40 3.33 4.79
C GLU A 126 -13.69 3.62 6.11
N ILE A 127 -12.53 3.00 6.29
CA ILE A 127 -11.62 3.37 7.37
C ILE A 127 -10.59 4.33 6.79
N ILE A 128 -10.51 5.52 7.37
CA ILE A 128 -9.53 6.55 7.01
C ILE A 128 -8.51 6.67 8.13
N ILE A 129 -7.25 6.40 7.80
CA ILE A 129 -6.13 6.55 8.74
C ILE A 129 -5.27 7.73 8.29
N THR A 130 -5.12 8.73 9.14
CA THR A 130 -4.19 9.84 8.89
C THR A 130 -2.83 9.50 9.47
N VAL A 131 -1.80 9.60 8.64
CA VAL A 131 -0.41 9.27 8.96
C VAL A 131 0.47 10.50 8.77
N ASN A 132 1.37 10.75 9.71
CA ASN A 132 2.39 11.80 9.64
C ASN A 132 3.78 11.19 9.89
N LYS A 133 4.61 11.17 8.84
CA LYS A 133 5.96 10.60 8.83
C LYS A 133 5.99 9.19 9.42
N GLY A 134 5.08 8.34 8.93
CA GLY A 134 4.90 6.95 9.41
C GLY A 134 4.09 6.80 10.70
N ASN A 135 3.83 7.85 11.47
CA ASN A 135 3.05 7.76 12.71
C ASN A 135 1.55 7.95 12.45
N VAL A 136 0.73 7.06 13.00
CA VAL A 136 -0.73 7.18 12.93
C VAL A 136 -1.18 8.23 13.92
N ILE A 137 -1.80 9.29 13.41
CA ILE A 137 -2.29 10.42 14.24
C ILE A 137 -3.80 10.40 14.43
N LYS A 138 -4.53 9.74 13.53
CA LYS A 138 -6.00 9.67 13.60
C LYS A 138 -6.50 8.47 12.81
N MET A 139 -7.53 7.82 13.33
CA MET A 139 -8.29 6.80 12.62
C MET A 139 -9.78 7.09 12.78
N VAL A 140 -10.52 7.08 11.67
CA VAL A 140 -11.97 7.23 11.67
C VAL A 140 -12.61 6.18 10.77
N THR A 141 -13.81 5.76 11.12
CA THR A 141 -14.68 4.98 10.24
C THR A 141 -15.79 5.87 9.74
N LEU A 142 -15.94 5.95 8.42
CA LEU A 142 -17.04 6.59 7.74
C LEU A 142 -18.07 5.52 7.38
N ASP A 143 -19.31 5.72 7.78
CA ASP A 143 -20.44 4.87 7.41
C ASP A 143 -21.40 5.70 6.55
N TYR A 144 -21.40 5.44 5.25
CA TYR A 144 -22.20 6.18 4.28
C TYR A 144 -23.67 5.76 4.30
N THR A 145 -23.98 4.56 4.80
CA THR A 145 -25.38 4.10 4.93
C THR A 145 -26.10 4.84 6.05
N GLN A 146 -25.37 5.17 7.12
CA GLN A 146 -25.90 5.87 8.29
C GLN A 146 -25.51 7.35 8.33
N GLN A 147 -24.75 7.84 7.34
CA GLN A 147 -24.13 9.17 7.32
C GLN A 147 -23.37 9.49 8.62
N LYS A 148 -22.69 8.50 9.19
CA LYS A 148 -22.07 8.57 10.51
C LYS A 148 -20.54 8.57 10.39
N LEU A 149 -19.90 9.37 11.23
CA LEU A 149 -18.45 9.34 11.46
C LEU A 149 -18.18 8.82 12.87
N VAL A 150 -17.36 7.78 12.97
CA VAL A 150 -16.88 7.22 14.24
C VAL A 150 -15.39 7.51 14.36
N VAL A 151 -14.98 8.17 15.45
CA VAL A 151 -13.56 8.33 15.78
C VAL A 151 -13.11 7.10 16.54
N ASN A 152 -12.19 6.35 15.97
CA ASN A 152 -11.64 5.16 16.61
C ASN A 152 -10.51 5.62 17.53
N LEU A 153 -10.81 5.67 18.82
CA LEU A 153 -9.81 5.88 19.87
C LEU A 153 -8.99 4.59 20.00
N ARG A 154 -7.67 4.74 20.04
CA ARG A 154 -6.73 3.64 20.25
C ARG A 154 -6.06 3.78 21.59
#